data_AF-A0A956LWZ6-F1
#
_entry.id   AF-A0A956LWZ6-F1
#
_cell.length_a   1.000
_cell.length_b   1.000
_cell.length_c   1.000
_cell.angle_alpha   90.00
_cell.angle_beta   90.00
_cell.angle_gamma   90.00
#
_symmetry.space_group_name_H-M   'P 1'
#
loop_
_entity.id
_entity.type
_entity.pdbx_description
1 polymer ?
#
loop_
_entity_poly.entity_id
_entity_poly.type
_entity_poly.pdbx_seq_one_letter_code
_entity_poly.pdbx_strand_id
1 'polypeptide(L)'
;MVYPVLLFSLLSAAAFLFIFGPVLTGQQRQRRELGRARLEAEKQTLVQLLRDLEFDLRTGKLSEADYQLAREEAETRAIDVLAQLDETRSRWTSTALEAEIGRLREQMGRRRRA
;
A
#
# COMPACT_ATOMS: atom_id res chain seq x y z
N MET A 1 -37.97 -23.37 -23.86
CA MET A 1 -36.64 -23.64 -24.45
C MET A 1 -35.60 -22.55 -24.19
N VAL A 2 -36.00 -21.28 -23.96
CA VAL A 2 -35.06 -20.17 -23.72
C VAL A 2 -34.48 -20.14 -22.29
N TYR A 3 -35.25 -20.59 -21.30
CA TYR A 3 -34.85 -20.64 -19.89
C TYR A 3 -33.56 -21.46 -19.59
N PRO A 4 -33.38 -22.69 -20.12
CA PRO A 4 -32.15 -23.45 -19.86
C PRO A 4 -30.90 -22.78 -20.46
N VAL A 5 -31.04 -22.09 -21.60
CA VAL A 5 -29.93 -21.37 -22.24
C VAL A 5 -29.51 -20.16 -21.41
N LEU A 6 -30.47 -19.40 -20.89
CA LEU A 6 -30.21 -18.27 -20.00
C LEU A 6 -29.57 -18.73 -18.68
N LEU A 7 -30.06 -19.83 -18.10
CA LEU A 7 -29.51 -20.41 -16.88
C LEU A 7 -28.05 -20.86 -17.08
N PHE A 8 -27.77 -21.54 -18.19
CA PHE A 8 -26.42 -22.02 -18.53
C PHE A 8 -25.45 -20.87 -18.79
N SER A 9 -25.91 -19.84 -19.52
CA SER A 9 -25.12 -18.62 -19.76
C SER A 9 -24.78 -17.88 -18.46
N LEU A 10 -25.75 -17.75 -17.55
CA LEU A 10 -25.56 -17.10 -16.25
C LEU A 10 -24.58 -17.89 -15.36
N LEU A 11 -24.72 -19.22 -15.32
CA LEU A 11 -23.79 -20.11 -14.60
C LEU A 11 -22.37 -20.02 -15.15
N SER A 12 -22.23 -20.00 -16.48
CA SER A 12 -20.93 -19.86 -17.12
C SER A 12 -20.29 -18.51 -16.80
N ALA A 13 -21.06 -17.40 -16.87
CA ALA A 13 -20.57 -16.07 -16.51
C ALA A 13 -20.14 -15.98 -15.04
N ALA A 14 -20.91 -16.60 -14.13
CA ALA A 14 -20.55 -16.69 -12.72
C ALA A 14 -19.27 -17.50 -12.48
N ALA A 15 -19.10 -18.63 -13.19
CA ALA A 15 -17.87 -19.43 -13.13
C ALA A 15 -16.66 -18.64 -13.65
N PHE A 16 -16.82 -17.90 -14.75
CA PHE A 16 -15.79 -17.00 -15.26
C PHE A 16 -15.42 -15.93 -14.23
N LEU A 17 -16.38 -15.26 -13.61
CA LEU A 17 -16.13 -14.29 -12.54
C LEU A 17 -15.42 -14.93 -11.33
N PHE A 18 -15.77 -16.16 -10.97
CA PHE A 18 -15.16 -16.88 -9.86
C PHE A 18 -13.71 -17.30 -10.14
N ILE A 19 -13.39 -17.68 -11.38
CA ILE A 19 -12.04 -18.10 -11.78
C ILE A 19 -11.13 -16.88 -12.03
N PHE A 20 -11.63 -15.85 -12.72
CA PHE A 20 -10.83 -14.66 -13.07
C PHE A 20 -10.78 -13.60 -11.97
N GLY A 21 -11.76 -13.55 -11.07
CA GLY A 21 -11.78 -12.67 -9.90
C GLY A 21 -10.52 -12.75 -9.03
N PRO A 22 -10.07 -13.93 -8.57
CA PRO A 22 -8.87 -14.04 -7.74
C PRO A 22 -7.59 -13.63 -8.48
N VAL A 23 -7.52 -13.81 -9.80
CA VAL A 23 -6.37 -13.38 -10.63
C VAL A 23 -6.26 -11.85 -10.68
N LEU A 24 -7.36 -11.13 -10.93
CA LEU A 24 -7.35 -9.66 -10.93
C LEU A 24 -6.99 -9.11 -9.54
N THR A 25 -7.49 -9.75 -8.49
CA THR A 25 -7.25 -9.31 -7.11
C THR A 25 -5.80 -9.58 -6.66
N GLY A 26 -5.22 -10.71 -7.08
CA GLY A 26 -3.82 -11.06 -6.82
C GLY A 26 -2.84 -10.11 -7.50
N GLN A 27 -3.10 -9.75 -8.76
CA GLN A 27 -2.25 -8.83 -9.51
C GLN A 27 -2.22 -7.41 -8.91
N GLN A 28 -3.35 -6.94 -8.36
CA GLN A 28 -3.39 -5.67 -7.64
C GLN A 28 -2.62 -5.70 -6.32
N ARG A 29 -2.68 -6.81 -5.56
CA ARG A 29 -1.90 -6.96 -4.33
C ARG A 29 -0.40 -6.92 -4.62
N GLN A 30 0.05 -7.68 -5.61
CA GLN A 30 1.45 -7.73 -6.00
C GLN A 30 1.97 -6.35 -6.46
N ARG A 31 1.20 -5.61 -7.26
CA ARG A 31 1.56 -4.23 -7.67
C ARG A 31 1.68 -3.29 -6.47
N ARG A 32 0.80 -3.40 -5.47
CA ARG A 32 0.86 -2.58 -4.25
C ARG A 32 2.08 -2.92 -3.39
N GLU A 33 2.41 -4.21 -3.25
CA GLU A 33 3.60 -4.65 -2.52
C GLU A 33 4.89 -4.16 -3.19
N LEU A 34 4.99 -4.29 -4.52
CA LEU A 34 6.13 -3.75 -5.29
C LEU A 34 6.26 -2.22 -5.14
N GLY A 35 5.13 -1.50 -5.16
CA GLY A 35 5.10 -0.05 -4.94
C GLY A 35 5.62 0.34 -3.56
N ARG A 36 5.23 -0.39 -2.51
CA ARG A 36 5.74 -0.17 -1.15
C ARG A 36 7.23 -0.48 -1.01
N ALA A 37 7.68 -1.62 -1.55
CA ALA A 37 9.09 -1.99 -1.49
C ALA A 37 9.97 -0.93 -2.16
N ARG A 38 9.48 -0.32 -3.26
CA ARG A 38 10.16 0.80 -3.91
C ARG A 38 10.25 2.03 -3.00
N LEU A 39 9.15 2.43 -2.36
CA LEU A 39 9.14 3.56 -1.43
C LEU A 39 10.04 3.32 -0.21
N GLU A 40 10.11 2.07 0.29
CA GLU A 40 11.01 1.69 1.38
C GLU A 40 12.48 1.78 0.99
N ALA A 41 12.83 1.35 -0.23
CA ALA A 41 14.18 1.51 -0.77
C ALA A 41 14.55 2.98 -0.98
N GLU A 42 13.61 3.80 -1.46
CA GLU A 42 13.80 5.24 -1.63
C GLU A 42 14.02 5.94 -0.28
N LYS A 43 13.25 5.58 0.75
CA LYS A 43 13.47 6.05 2.12
C LYS A 43 14.89 5.73 2.61
N GLN A 44 15.35 4.50 2.42
CA GLN A 44 16.70 4.10 2.83
C GLN A 44 17.77 4.91 2.09
N THR A 45 17.56 5.16 0.81
CA THR A 45 18.47 5.98 -0.02
C THR A 45 18.56 7.40 0.50
N LEU A 46 17.42 8.04 0.79
CA LEU A 46 17.37 9.41 1.30
C LEU A 46 17.99 9.53 2.71
N VAL A 47 17.76 8.55 3.57
CA VAL A 47 18.40 8.51 4.90
C VAL A 47 19.91 8.34 4.78
N GLN A 48 20.38 7.54 3.82
CA GLN A 48 21.81 7.41 3.57
C GLN A 48 22.40 8.72 3.05
N LEU A 49 21.73 9.36 2.09
CA LEU A 49 22.16 10.66 1.55
C LEU A 49 22.30 11.73 2.63
N LEU A 50 21.34 11.82 3.57
CA LEU A 50 21.43 12.76 4.69
C LEU A 50 22.66 12.51 5.57
N ARG A 51 23.00 11.24 5.83
CA ARG A 51 24.21 10.89 6.57
C ARG A 51 25.49 11.23 5.81
N ASP A 52 25.49 11.00 4.50
CA ASP A 52 26.64 11.29 3.65
C ASP A 52 26.87 12.82 3.56
N LEU A 53 25.80 13.62 3.45
CA LEU A 53 25.87 15.08 3.49
C LEU A 53 26.46 15.59 4.82
N GLU A 54 26.02 15.02 5.95
CA GLU A 54 26.56 15.38 7.26
C GLU A 54 28.05 15.00 7.39
N PHE A 55 28.44 13.87 6.82
CA PHE A 55 29.84 13.45 6.77
C PHE A 55 30.69 14.38 5.90
N ASP A 56 30.19 14.79 4.74
CA ASP A 56 30.90 15.68 3.82
C ASP A 56 31.06 17.08 4.40
N LEU A 57 30.07 17.58 5.16
CA LEU A 57 30.21 18.81 5.94
C LEU A 57 31.30 18.66 7.02
N ARG A 58 31.26 17.60 7.81
CA ARG A 58 32.25 17.34 8.88
C ARG A 58 33.68 17.18 8.36
N THR A 59 33.83 16.63 7.17
CA THR A 59 35.15 16.48 6.51
C THR A 59 35.60 17.74 5.76
N GLY A 60 34.77 18.78 5.72
CA GLY A 60 35.07 20.05 5.06
C GLY A 60 35.01 19.98 3.52
N LYS A 61 34.44 18.90 2.96
CA LYS A 61 34.24 18.76 1.51
C LYS A 61 33.06 19.58 1.00
N LEU A 62 32.16 19.98 1.90
CA LEU A 62 30.94 20.71 1.58
C LEU A 62 30.89 22.00 2.40
N SER A 63 30.44 23.10 1.78
CA SER A 63 30.19 24.34 2.50
C SER A 63 28.90 24.23 3.31
N GLU A 64 28.77 25.01 4.38
CA GLU A 64 27.54 25.05 5.18
C GLU A 64 26.32 25.46 4.32
N ALA A 65 26.50 26.39 3.39
CA ALA A 65 25.43 26.85 2.51
C ALA A 65 24.94 25.73 1.56
N ASP A 66 25.88 24.98 0.97
CA ASP A 66 25.55 23.87 0.08
C ASP A 66 24.95 22.69 0.85
N TYR A 67 25.43 22.45 2.08
CA TYR A 67 24.86 21.46 2.99
C TYR A 67 23.39 21.76 3.30
N GLN A 68 23.06 22.99 3.72
CA GLN A 68 21.69 23.33 4.08
C GLN A 68 20.73 23.20 2.89
N LEU A 69 21.16 23.62 1.69
CA LEU A 69 20.36 23.47 0.48
C LEU A 69 20.09 21.99 0.14
N ALA A 70 21.15 21.17 0.12
CA ALA A 70 21.02 19.74 -0.19
C ALA A 70 20.21 19.00 0.88
N ARG A 71 20.35 19.41 2.15
CA ARG A 71 19.61 18.86 3.27
C ARG A 71 18.12 19.17 3.19
N GLU A 72 17.73 20.42 2.94
CA GLU A 72 16.31 20.79 2.79
C GLU A 72 15.63 19.98 1.67
N GLU A 73 16.32 19.81 0.55
CA GLU A 73 15.79 19.04 -0.58
C GLU A 73 15.63 17.55 -0.22
N ALA A 74 16.63 16.95 0.42
CA ALA A 74 16.58 15.57 0.87
C ALA A 74 15.51 15.34 1.96
N GLU A 75 15.35 16.27 2.91
CA GLU A 75 14.34 16.23 3.96
C GLU A 75 12.93 16.34 3.38
N THR A 76 12.70 17.26 2.45
CA THR A 76 11.40 17.43 1.77
C THR A 76 10.99 16.13 1.06
N ARG A 77 11.90 15.54 0.28
CA ARG A 77 11.64 14.25 -0.39
C ARG A 77 11.42 13.12 0.62
N ALA A 78 12.15 13.10 1.72
CA ALA A 78 11.99 12.07 2.75
C ALA A 78 10.62 12.15 3.43
N ILE A 79 10.13 13.36 3.72
CA ILE A 79 8.79 13.61 4.26
C ILE A 79 7.72 13.10 3.28
N ASP A 80 7.84 13.42 1.98
CA ASP A 80 6.88 12.97 0.97
C ASP A 80 6.82 11.44 0.85
N VAL A 81 7.97 10.77 0.86
CA VAL A 81 8.06 9.29 0.81
C VAL A 81 7.45 8.67 2.06
N LEU A 82 7.70 9.26 3.24
CA LEU A 82 7.12 8.80 4.50
C LEU A 82 5.59 8.98 4.52
N ALA A 83 5.08 10.11 4.02
CA ALA A 83 3.65 10.35 3.91
C ALA A 83 2.96 9.33 3.00
N GLN A 84 3.56 9.00 1.86
CA GLN A 84 3.05 7.97 0.94
C GLN A 84 3.04 6.57 1.57
N LEU A 85 4.08 6.23 2.32
CA LEU A 85 4.13 4.97 3.07
C LEU A 85 3.04 4.90 4.14
N ASP A 86 2.80 5.99 4.85
CA ASP A 86 1.82 6.03 5.93
C ASP A 86 0.37 6.06 5.41
N GLU A 87 0.09 6.77 4.31
CA GLU A 87 -1.20 6.70 3.63
C GLU A 87 -1.50 5.25 3.20
N THR A 88 -0.49 4.58 2.63
CA THR A 88 -0.64 3.20 2.22
C THR A 88 -0.83 2.29 3.44
N ARG A 89 -0.19 2.54 4.58
CA ARG A 89 -0.39 1.78 5.82
C ARG A 89 -1.80 1.99 6.40
N SER A 90 -2.23 3.24 6.56
CA SER A 90 -3.53 3.62 7.11
C SER A 90 -4.69 3.00 6.33
N ARG A 91 -4.62 3.03 4.99
CA ARG A 91 -5.62 2.40 4.12
C ARG A 91 -5.77 0.89 4.36
N TRP A 92 -4.66 0.20 4.62
CA TRP A 92 -4.69 -1.25 4.87
C TRP A 92 -5.24 -1.57 6.26
N THR A 93 -4.87 -0.78 7.27
CA THR A 93 -5.42 -0.90 8.63
C THR A 93 -6.93 -0.68 8.62
N SER A 94 -7.43 0.34 7.89
CA SER A 94 -8.86 0.63 7.77
C SER A 94 -9.64 -0.54 7.15
N THR A 95 -9.16 -1.10 6.02
CA THR A 95 -9.82 -2.24 5.37
C THR A 95 -9.80 -3.50 6.24
N ALA A 96 -8.69 -3.78 6.93
CA ALA A 96 -8.60 -4.93 7.84
C ALA A 96 -9.52 -4.78 9.06
N LEU A 97 -9.60 -3.56 9.61
CA LEU A 97 -10.46 -3.23 10.75
C LEU A 97 -11.95 -3.33 10.39
N GLU A 98 -12.36 -2.82 9.22
CA GLU A 98 -13.73 -2.93 8.74
C GLU A 98 -14.18 -4.39 8.54
N ALA A 99 -13.30 -5.23 7.99
CA ALA A 99 -13.56 -6.65 7.83
C ALA A 99 -13.77 -7.36 9.18
N GLU A 100 -12.97 -6.98 10.19
CA GLU A 100 -13.07 -7.54 11.54
C GLU A 100 -14.35 -7.10 12.27
N ILE A 101 -14.73 -5.81 12.17
CA ILE A 101 -16.00 -5.30 12.70
C ILE A 101 -17.20 -6.02 12.06
N GLY A 102 -17.13 -6.31 10.76
CA GLY A 102 -18.14 -7.10 10.05
C GLY A 102 -18.33 -8.50 10.66
N ARG A 103 -17.23 -9.23 10.89
CA ARG A 103 -17.27 -10.56 11.51
C ARG A 103 -17.86 -10.54 12.91
N LEU A 104 -17.46 -9.56 13.72
CA LEU A 104 -17.97 -9.40 15.09
C LEU A 104 -19.47 -9.09 15.11
N ARG A 105 -19.96 -8.27 14.17
CA ARG A 105 -21.40 -7.98 14.03
C ARG A 105 -22.20 -9.22 13.62
N GLU A 106 -21.67 -10.06 12.74
CA GLU A 106 -22.32 -11.33 12.37
C GLU A 106 -22.37 -12.32 13.54
N GLN A 107 -21.31 -12.41 14.34
CA GLN A 107 -21.30 -13.25 15.55
C GLN A 107 -22.30 -12.77 16.60
N MET A 108 -22.39 -11.46 16.82
CA MET A 108 -23.35 -10.90 17.78
C MET A 108 -24.81 -10.98 17.29
N GLY A 109 -25.05 -10.87 15.98
CA GLY A 109 -26.38 -11.03 15.39
C GLY A 109 -26.96 -12.44 15.56
N ARG A 110 -26.12 -13.48 15.59
CA ARG A 110 -26.54 -14.86 15.88
C ARG A 110 -26.88 -15.09 17.34
N ARG A 111 -26.17 -14.45 18.28
CA ARG A 111 -26.43 -14.57 19.73
C ARG A 111 -27.72 -13.89 20.20
N ARG A 112 -28.26 -12.93 19.44
CA ARG A 112 -29.52 -12.24 19.77
C ARG A 112 -30.78 -12.93 19.21
N ARG A 113 -30.63 -13.98 18.40
CA ARG A 113 -31.73 -14.74 17.78
C ARG A 113 -31.88 -16.18 18.32
N ALA A 114 -31.10 -16.54 19.33
CA ALA A 114 -31.23 -17.78 20.11
C ALA A 114 -31.73 -17.42 21.52
#